data_AF-A0A4U2Y0C1-F1
#
_entry.id   AF-A0A4U2Y0C1-F1
#
_cell.length_a   1.000
_cell.length_b   1.000
_cell.length_c   1.000
_cell.angle_alpha   90.00
_cell.angle_beta   90.00
_cell.angle_gamma   90.00
#
_symmetry.space_group_name_H-M   'P 1'
#
loop_
_entity.id
_entity.type
_entity.pdbx_description
1 polymer ?
#
loop_
_entity_poly.entity_id
_entity_poly.type
_entity_poly.pdbx_seq_one_letter_code
_entity_poly.pdbx_strand_id
1 'polypeptide(L)'
;MSVLMILSLIWKSGAEIYRDESDGRLSLKNAKLVPEEILKAADPIFGEIEKWFKSWEEAKVIDKHIRMMVHQACGWQHNPKLNEWICADVEALMLFMEWQETLAKNGWNDIYEDYRQFENEASNIMKKKLYERAVLYANHNK
;
A
#
# COMPACT_ATOMS: atom_id res chain seq x y z
N MET A 1 3.75 17.34 6.29
CA MET A 1 3.12 16.30 5.45
C MET A 1 3.30 14.97 6.17
N SER A 2 2.30 14.08 6.16
CA SER A 2 2.48 12.75 6.77
C SER A 2 3.41 11.88 5.92
N VAL A 3 3.95 10.82 6.53
CA VAL A 3 4.81 9.84 5.84
C VAL A 3 4.13 9.31 4.56
N LEU A 4 2.88 8.83 4.67
CA LEU A 4 2.17 8.28 3.50
C LEU A 4 1.84 9.34 2.44
N MET A 5 1.60 10.60 2.83
CA MET A 5 1.40 11.68 1.86
C MET A 5 2.67 11.88 1.02
N ILE A 6 3.84 11.97 1.64
CA ILE A 6 5.12 12.10 0.93
C ILE A 6 5.38 10.89 0.04
N LEU A 7 5.21 9.68 0.58
CA LEU A 7 5.41 8.45 -0.19
C LEU A 7 4.47 8.36 -1.39
N SER A 8 3.20 8.73 -1.23
CA SER A 8 2.24 8.76 -2.33
C SER A 8 2.66 9.71 -3.45
N LEU A 9 3.21 10.88 -3.12
CA LEU A 9 3.66 11.86 -4.10
C LEU A 9 4.91 11.37 -4.84
N ILE A 10 5.83 10.72 -4.12
CA ILE A 10 6.99 10.05 -4.72
C ILE A 10 6.52 8.98 -5.72
N TRP A 11 5.64 8.06 -5.31
CA TRP A 11 5.17 7.00 -6.20
C TRP A 11 4.38 7.52 -7.40
N LYS A 12 3.52 8.52 -7.22
CA LYS A 12 2.75 9.15 -8.31
C LYS A 12 3.63 9.87 -9.33
N SER A 13 4.84 10.27 -8.96
CA SER A 13 5.82 10.81 -9.90
C SER A 13 6.43 9.76 -10.83
N GLY A 14 6.22 8.46 -10.56
CA GLY A 14 6.87 7.36 -11.27
C GLY A 14 8.24 6.98 -10.70
N ALA A 15 8.63 7.56 -9.56
CA ALA A 15 9.82 7.12 -8.83
C ALA A 15 9.54 5.83 -8.03
N GLU A 16 10.55 4.97 -7.95
CA GLU A 16 10.49 3.73 -7.16
C GLU A 16 11.39 3.87 -5.94
N ILE A 17 10.89 3.47 -4.77
CA ILE A 17 11.66 3.39 -3.53
C ILE A 17 12.10 1.94 -3.36
N TYR A 18 13.40 1.72 -3.17
CA TYR A 18 13.98 0.40 -2.94
C TYR A 18 15.05 0.48 -1.84
N ARG A 19 15.40 -0.66 -1.24
CA ARG A 19 16.54 -0.74 -0.32
C ARG A 19 17.77 -1.10 -1.15
N ASP A 20 18.79 -0.24 -1.14
CA ASP A 20 20.02 -0.45 -1.89
C ASP A 20 20.80 -1.62 -1.28
N GLU A 21 21.23 -2.57 -2.11
CA GLU A 21 21.92 -3.77 -1.64
C GLU A 21 23.33 -3.48 -1.11
N SER A 22 23.94 -2.36 -1.52
CA SER A 22 25.32 -2.03 -1.16
C SER A 22 25.47 -1.52 0.28
N ASP A 23 24.51 -0.73 0.77
CA ASP A 23 24.55 -0.12 2.10
C ASP A 23 23.28 -0.38 2.93
N GLY A 24 22.30 -1.07 2.35
CA GLY A 24 21.04 -1.37 2.96
C GLY A 24 20.16 -0.16 3.21
N ARG A 25 20.38 1.01 2.60
CA ARG A 25 19.58 2.23 2.83
C ARG A 25 18.45 2.36 1.81
N LEU A 26 17.38 3.08 2.18
CA LEU A 26 16.36 3.45 1.19
C LEU A 26 16.94 4.42 0.16
N SER A 27 16.71 4.08 -1.11
CA SER A 27 17.16 4.81 -2.30
C SER A 27 16.01 5.00 -3.28
N LEU A 28 16.16 6.01 -4.15
CA LEU A 28 15.17 6.37 -5.16
C LEU A 28 15.67 6.09 -6.58
N LYS A 29 14.94 5.24 -7.29
CA LYS A 29 15.09 5.11 -8.74
C LYS A 29 14.19 6.13 -9.42
N ASN A 30 14.69 6.74 -10.49
CA ASN A 30 14.04 7.86 -11.19
C ASN A 30 13.79 9.09 -10.30
N ALA A 31 14.66 9.37 -9.32
CA ALA A 31 14.52 10.49 -8.38
C ALA A 31 14.27 11.86 -9.07
N LYS A 32 14.80 12.05 -10.29
CA LYS A 32 14.59 13.26 -11.11
C LYS A 32 13.12 13.55 -11.47
N LEU A 33 12.22 12.57 -11.33
CA LEU A 33 10.78 12.75 -11.57
C LEU A 33 10.07 13.31 -10.32
N VAL A 34 10.66 13.16 -9.14
CA VAL A 34 10.09 13.66 -7.88
C VAL A 34 10.32 15.17 -7.81
N PRO A 35 9.28 15.98 -7.55
CA PRO A 35 9.46 17.42 -7.35
C PRO A 35 10.40 17.72 -6.17
N GLU A 36 11.23 18.75 -6.31
CA GLU A 36 12.28 19.08 -5.33
C GLU A 36 11.70 19.39 -3.94
N GLU A 37 10.53 20.03 -3.89
CA GLU A 37 9.81 20.32 -2.65
C GLU A 37 9.39 19.06 -1.90
N ILE A 38 9.11 17.96 -2.61
CA ILE A 38 8.75 16.67 -2.00
C ILE A 38 9.99 16.00 -1.42
N LEU A 39 11.13 16.07 -2.12
CA LEU A 39 12.41 15.58 -1.60
C LEU A 39 12.83 16.34 -0.34
N LYS A 40 12.79 17.67 -0.38
CA LYS A 40 13.09 18.53 0.79
C LYS A 40 12.15 18.24 1.97
N ALA A 41 10.90 17.92 1.71
CA ALA A 41 9.95 17.56 2.76
C ALA A 41 10.12 16.13 3.30
N ALA A 42 10.74 15.23 2.53
CA ALA A 42 11.06 13.88 2.97
C ALA A 42 12.24 13.86 3.96
N ASP A 43 13.25 14.73 3.75
CA ASP A 43 14.46 14.81 4.58
C ASP A 43 14.20 14.86 6.10
N PRO A 44 13.39 15.79 6.64
CA PRO A 44 13.17 15.88 8.09
C PRO A 44 12.42 14.68 8.66
N ILE A 45 11.69 13.91 7.84
CA ILE A 45 10.91 12.74 8.26
C ILE A 45 11.51 11.41 7.77
N PHE A 46 12.74 11.43 7.25
CA PHE A 46 13.37 10.25 6.64
C PHE A 46 13.45 9.06 7.61
N GLY A 47 13.68 9.31 8.90
CA GLY A 47 13.67 8.26 9.93
C GLY A 47 12.29 7.59 10.10
N GLU A 48 11.21 8.33 9.92
CA GLU A 48 9.84 7.83 10.00
C GLU A 48 9.48 7.04 8.73
N ILE A 49 9.96 7.49 7.57
CA ILE A 49 9.89 6.75 6.30
C ILE A 49 10.62 5.40 6.44
N GLU A 50 11.86 5.39 6.93
CA GLU A 50 12.62 4.16 7.19
C GLU A 50 11.86 3.22 8.15
N LYS A 51 11.30 3.76 9.23
CA LYS A 51 10.50 2.99 10.18
C LYS A 51 9.26 2.38 9.50
N TRP A 52 8.58 3.14 8.65
CA TRP A 52 7.43 2.64 7.90
C TRP A 52 7.83 1.49 6.97
N PHE A 53 8.91 1.62 6.20
CA PHE A 53 9.39 0.52 5.34
C PHE A 53 9.81 -0.71 6.14
N LYS A 54 10.55 -0.54 7.24
CA LYS A 54 10.93 -1.64 8.14
C LYS A 54 9.73 -2.38 8.71
N SER A 55 8.65 -1.66 9.04
CA SER A 55 7.41 -2.29 9.51
C SER A 55 6.76 -3.23 8.48
N TRP A 56 7.13 -3.11 7.21
CA TRP A 56 6.65 -3.96 6.13
C TRP A 56 7.59 -5.11 5.77
N GLU A 57 8.86 -5.10 6.21
CA GLU A 57 9.82 -6.16 5.89
C GLU A 57 9.33 -7.52 6.43
N GLU A 58 8.93 -7.55 7.70
CA GLU A 58 8.43 -8.73 8.40
C GLU A 58 6.90 -8.88 8.34
N ALA A 59 6.19 -8.02 7.59
CA ALA A 59 4.75 -8.11 7.47
C ALA A 59 4.33 -9.40 6.74
N LYS A 60 3.18 -9.96 7.15
CA LYS A 60 2.64 -11.17 6.53
C LYS A 60 2.30 -10.91 5.06
N VAL A 61 2.36 -11.96 4.25
CA VAL A 61 2.06 -11.87 2.80
C VAL A 61 0.67 -11.27 2.56
N ILE A 62 -0.31 -11.63 3.38
CA ILE A 62 -1.66 -11.07 3.35
C ILE A 62 -1.68 -9.55 3.58
N ASP A 63 -0.93 -9.04 4.55
CA ASP A 63 -0.88 -7.60 4.85
C ASP A 63 -0.21 -6.85 3.70
N LYS A 64 0.87 -7.40 3.15
CA LYS A 64 1.54 -6.87 1.94
C LYS A 64 0.58 -6.85 0.74
N HIS A 65 -0.28 -7.86 0.60
CA HIS A 65 -1.28 -7.92 -0.46
C HIS A 65 -2.34 -6.82 -0.32
N ILE A 66 -2.90 -6.64 0.88
CA ILE A 66 -3.86 -5.56 1.14
C ILE A 66 -3.24 -4.19 0.92
N ARG A 67 -1.98 -3.98 1.33
CA ARG A 67 -1.26 -2.72 1.04
C ARG A 67 -1.22 -2.44 -0.47
N MET A 68 -0.92 -3.44 -1.30
CA MET A 68 -0.95 -3.27 -2.76
C MET A 68 -2.34 -2.90 -3.27
N MET A 69 -3.40 -3.50 -2.71
CA MET A 69 -4.79 -3.14 -3.07
C MET A 69 -5.10 -1.69 -2.70
N VAL A 70 -4.74 -1.24 -1.50
CA VAL A 70 -4.92 0.14 -1.05
C VAL A 70 -4.15 1.11 -1.95
N HIS A 71 -2.87 0.84 -2.22
CA HIS A 71 -2.05 1.71 -3.06
C HIS A 71 -2.59 1.83 -4.50
N GLN A 72 -3.10 0.74 -5.07
CA GLN A 72 -3.79 0.76 -6.37
C GLN A 72 -5.05 1.62 -6.30
N ALA A 73 -5.91 1.40 -5.30
CA ALA A 73 -7.17 2.11 -5.16
C ALA A 73 -7.00 3.61 -4.92
N CYS A 74 -5.95 4.01 -4.18
CA CYS A 74 -5.60 5.41 -3.97
C CYS A 74 -4.86 6.05 -5.18
N GLY A 75 -4.57 5.27 -6.23
CA GLY A 75 -3.82 5.74 -7.40
C GLY A 75 -2.38 6.11 -7.09
N TRP A 76 -1.79 5.50 -6.05
CA TRP A 76 -0.40 5.75 -5.66
C TRP A 76 0.58 4.89 -6.43
N GLN A 77 0.26 3.60 -6.59
CA GLN A 77 1.08 2.65 -7.33
C GLN A 77 0.19 1.79 -8.21
N HIS A 78 0.56 1.63 -9.48
CA HIS A 78 -0.17 0.79 -10.41
C HIS A 78 0.28 -0.67 -10.32
N ASN A 79 -0.67 -1.61 -10.23
CA ASN A 79 -0.43 -3.05 -10.30
C ASN A 79 -1.40 -3.70 -11.30
N PRO A 80 -0.98 -3.96 -12.56
CA PRO A 80 -1.84 -4.50 -13.61
C PRO A 80 -2.50 -5.83 -13.24
N LYS A 81 -1.75 -6.77 -12.65
CA LYS A 81 -2.27 -8.09 -12.28
C LYS A 81 -3.34 -8.00 -11.19
N LEU A 82 -3.12 -7.10 -10.22
CA LEU A 82 -4.11 -6.84 -9.17
C LEU A 82 -5.36 -6.18 -9.76
N ASN A 83 -5.19 -5.27 -10.72
CA ASN A 83 -6.30 -4.63 -11.43
C ASN A 83 -7.11 -5.64 -12.26
N GLU A 84 -6.45 -6.52 -13.00
CA GLU A 84 -7.09 -7.59 -13.77
C GLU A 84 -7.92 -8.49 -12.87
N TRP A 85 -7.35 -8.96 -11.74
CA TRP A 85 -8.07 -9.78 -10.77
C TRP A 85 -9.29 -9.06 -10.20
N ILE A 86 -9.12 -7.85 -9.67
CA ILE A 86 -10.21 -7.15 -8.98
C ILE A 86 -11.34 -6.74 -9.93
N CYS A 87 -11.04 -6.54 -11.22
CA CYS A 87 -12.06 -6.32 -12.26
C CYS A 87 -12.78 -7.61 -12.67
N ALA A 88 -12.12 -8.77 -12.59
CA ALA A 88 -12.70 -10.06 -12.94
C ALA A 88 -13.53 -10.68 -11.80
N ASP A 89 -13.24 -10.32 -10.54
CA ASP A 89 -13.88 -10.86 -9.34
C ASP A 89 -14.69 -9.78 -8.61
N VAL A 90 -15.93 -9.58 -9.04
CA VAL A 90 -16.85 -8.55 -8.48
C VAL A 90 -17.06 -8.72 -6.97
N GLU A 91 -17.12 -9.97 -6.49
CA GLU A 91 -17.27 -10.26 -5.06
C GLU A 91 -16.03 -9.84 -4.26
N ALA A 92 -14.82 -10.00 -4.84
CA ALA A 92 -13.61 -9.48 -4.21
C ALA A 92 -13.60 -7.94 -4.19
N LEU A 93 -14.07 -7.29 -5.26
CA LEU A 93 -14.21 -5.83 -5.29
C LEU A 93 -15.18 -5.32 -4.22
N MET A 94 -16.38 -5.93 -4.12
CA MET A 94 -17.38 -5.57 -3.10
C MET A 94 -16.83 -5.78 -1.69
N LEU A 95 -16.20 -6.93 -1.43
CA LEU A 95 -15.60 -7.22 -0.14
C LEU A 95 -14.47 -6.23 0.22
N PHE A 96 -13.72 -5.74 -0.78
CA PHE A 96 -12.69 -4.72 -0.55
C PHE A 96 -13.31 -3.38 -0.17
N MET A 97 -14.41 -2.98 -0.83
CA MET A 97 -15.17 -1.78 -0.46
C MET A 97 -15.75 -1.88 0.96
N GLU A 98 -16.34 -3.02 1.32
CA GLU A 98 -16.85 -3.27 2.68
C GLU A 98 -15.74 -3.24 3.74
N TRP A 99 -14.56 -3.76 3.40
CA TRP A 99 -13.38 -3.68 4.26
C TRP A 99 -12.96 -2.23 4.49
N GLN A 100 -12.90 -1.41 3.44
CA GLN A 100 -12.61 0.03 3.55
C GLN A 100 -13.67 0.77 4.39
N GLU A 101 -14.94 0.48 4.20
CA GLU A 101 -16.04 1.04 5.01
C GLU A 101 -15.89 0.67 6.50
N THR A 102 -15.50 -0.57 6.77
CA THR A 102 -15.24 -1.04 8.14
C THR A 102 -14.10 -0.26 8.79
N LEU A 103 -13.02 0.02 8.05
CA LEU A 103 -11.93 0.86 8.55
C LEU A 103 -12.37 2.31 8.78
N ALA A 104 -13.18 2.87 7.89
CA ALA A 104 -13.72 4.22 8.05
C ALA A 104 -14.59 4.34 9.32
N LYS A 105 -15.43 3.33 9.59
CA LYS A 105 -16.19 3.21 10.85
C LYS A 105 -15.29 3.13 12.09
N ASN A 106 -14.08 2.61 11.94
CA ASN A 106 -13.07 2.57 13.01
C ASN A 106 -12.21 3.83 13.11
N GLY A 107 -12.41 4.82 12.22
CA GLY A 107 -11.72 6.11 12.27
C GLY A 107 -10.74 6.39 11.13
N TRP A 108 -10.54 5.46 10.18
CA TRP A 108 -9.67 5.70 9.02
C TRP A 108 -10.34 6.64 8.01
N ASN A 109 -10.20 7.95 8.22
CA ASN A 109 -10.86 8.99 7.42
C ASN A 109 -9.90 9.76 6.51
N ASP A 110 -8.58 9.53 6.66
CA ASP A 110 -7.56 10.09 5.78
C ASP A 110 -6.72 8.96 5.18
N ILE A 111 -6.69 8.90 3.85
CA ILE A 111 -5.90 7.90 3.12
C ILE A 111 -4.41 7.99 3.42
N TYR A 112 -3.92 9.13 3.93
CA TYR A 112 -2.53 9.33 4.32
C TYR A 112 -2.22 8.96 5.77
N GLU A 113 -3.15 8.29 6.45
CA GLU A 113 -2.93 7.59 7.71
C GLU A 113 -2.73 6.09 7.48
N ASP A 114 -1.90 5.46 8.32
CA ASP A 114 -1.65 4.03 8.23
C ASP A 114 -2.88 3.24 8.67
N TYR A 115 -3.59 2.69 7.69
CA TYR A 115 -4.85 1.96 7.86
C TYR A 115 -4.76 0.82 8.88
N ARG A 116 -3.56 0.25 9.10
CA ARG A 116 -3.34 -0.87 10.02
C ARG A 116 -3.74 -0.55 11.46
N GLN A 117 -3.69 0.73 11.84
CA GLN A 117 -4.09 1.20 13.17
C GLN A 117 -5.61 1.14 13.41
N PHE A 118 -6.38 1.01 12.34
CA PHE A 118 -7.85 0.98 12.36
C PHE A 118 -8.39 -0.42 12.07
N GLU A 119 -7.52 -1.42 11.94
CA GLU A 119 -7.93 -2.81 11.80
C GLU A 119 -8.48 -3.36 13.13
N ASN A 120 -9.57 -4.11 13.04
CA ASN A 120 -10.19 -4.87 14.12
C ASN A 120 -10.50 -6.32 13.66
N GLU A 121 -11.10 -7.12 14.53
CA GLU A 121 -11.46 -8.52 14.23
C GLU A 121 -12.28 -8.67 12.93
N ALA A 122 -13.32 -7.84 12.74
CA ALA A 122 -14.17 -7.89 11.56
C ALA A 122 -13.37 -7.60 10.27
N SER A 123 -12.57 -6.52 10.27
CA SER A 123 -11.73 -6.18 9.13
C SER A 123 -10.66 -7.25 8.84
N ASN A 124 -10.14 -7.93 9.88
CA ASN A 124 -9.16 -9.00 9.72
C ASN A 124 -9.77 -10.27 9.08
N ILE A 125 -11.04 -10.58 9.40
CA ILE A 125 -11.78 -11.66 8.73
C ILE A 125 -11.98 -11.34 7.25
N MET A 126 -12.37 -10.10 6.92
CA MET A 126 -12.55 -9.66 5.52
C MET A 126 -11.22 -9.70 4.74
N LYS A 127 -10.13 -9.20 5.34
CA LYS A 127 -8.78 -9.27 4.78
C LYS A 127 -8.38 -10.72 4.44
N LYS A 128 -8.65 -11.67 5.34
CA LYS A 128 -8.40 -13.10 5.09
C LYS A 128 -9.16 -13.61 3.87
N LYS A 129 -10.46 -13.34 3.80
CA LYS A 129 -11.32 -13.73 2.66
C LYS A 129 -10.83 -13.11 1.35
N LEU A 130 -10.45 -11.82 1.34
CA LEU A 130 -9.88 -11.16 0.15
C LEU A 130 -8.65 -11.89 -0.36
N TYR A 131 -7.72 -12.21 0.53
CA TYR A 131 -6.48 -12.90 0.15
C TYR A 131 -6.74 -14.33 -0.36
N GLU A 132 -7.68 -15.06 0.26
CA GLU A 132 -8.09 -16.38 -0.23
C GLU A 132 -8.65 -16.31 -1.66
N ARG A 133 -9.48 -15.30 -1.96
CA ARG A 133 -9.98 -15.06 -3.33
C ARG A 133 -8.86 -14.74 -4.31
N ALA A 134 -7.89 -13.91 -3.91
CA ALA A 134 -6.72 -13.60 -4.74
C ALA A 134 -5.91 -14.86 -5.09
N VAL A 135 -5.69 -15.74 -4.11
CA VAL A 135 -4.98 -17.01 -4.29
C VAL A 135 -5.75 -17.94 -5.22
N LEU A 136 -7.07 -18.06 -5.04
CA LEU A 136 -7.93 -18.86 -5.92
C LEU A 136 -7.88 -18.37 -7.37
N TYR A 137 -8.03 -17.07 -7.58
CA TYR A 137 -7.93 -16.47 -8.92
C TYR A 137 -6.56 -16.72 -9.55
N ALA A 138 -5.48 -16.49 -8.80
CA ALA A 138 -4.13 -16.73 -9.27
C ALA A 138 -3.90 -18.20 -9.62
N ASN A 139 -4.51 -19.15 -8.88
CA ASN A 139 -4.38 -20.58 -9.19
C ASN A 139 -5.17 -21.01 -10.44
N HIS A 140 -6.30 -20.36 -10.74
CA HIS A 140 -7.08 -20.65 -11.95
C HIS A 140 -6.53 -19.99 -13.23
N ASN A 141 -5.70 -18.96 -13.10
CA ASN A 141 -5.15 -18.17 -14.22
C ASN A 141 -3.61 -18.27 -14.29
N LYS A 142 -3.06 -19.40 -13.87
CA LYS A 142 -1.63 -19.73 -13.94
C LYS A 142 -1.20 -20.25 -15.31
#